data_AF-A0A6G1Z9I8-F1
#
_entry.id   AF-A0A6G1Z9I8-F1
#
_cell.length_a   1.000
_cell.length_b   1.000
_cell.length_c   1.000
_cell.angle_alpha   90.00
_cell.angle_beta   90.00
_cell.angle_gamma   90.00
#
_symmetry.space_group_name_H-M   'P 1'
#
loop_
_entity.id
_entity.type
_entity.pdbx_description
1 polymer ?
#
loop_
_entity_poly.entity_id
_entity_poly.type
_entity_poly.pdbx_seq_one_letter_code
_entity_poly.pdbx_strand_id
1 'polypeptide(L)'
;MFEGYVGIRLWDGQLVDDVIFSLLLSLLIAFAIIFRSNFQHFVKMLKDVVYLKERQNLFDETIGKSGSFFRNFMTFQALFLCSIALFAIARAKGMVNHLGEKDVLFAILIIFSVLFLFYQFKQLSYYLLGFVFSPPDKYKFWKKNYNAIMGSWGMLLYIPVVWLMFVGSKTLAPVILFCIFYFLCRFVIIYKTIRIFHKNNVGFLYISLYLCTQEILPLIFLYEGMIFLYNFIETSTLWH
;
A
#
# COMPACT_ATOMS: atom_id res chain seq x y z
N MET A 1 -43.20 -7.93 39.63
CA MET A 1 -43.15 -7.63 38.19
C MET A 1 -41.75 -7.10 37.93
N PHE A 2 -40.83 -7.96 37.49
CA PHE A 2 -39.45 -7.56 37.21
C PHE A 2 -39.42 -6.95 35.81
N GLU A 3 -39.29 -5.63 35.74
CA GLU A 3 -38.93 -4.95 34.49
C GLU A 3 -37.50 -5.36 34.15
N GLY A 4 -37.37 -6.36 33.28
CA GLY A 4 -36.10 -6.67 32.65
C GLY A 4 -35.69 -5.45 31.83
N TYR A 5 -34.58 -4.82 32.20
CA TYR A 5 -33.89 -3.84 31.38
C TYR A 5 -33.69 -4.47 29.99
N VAL A 6 -34.45 -3.99 29.01
CA VAL A 6 -34.28 -4.36 27.61
C VAL A 6 -32.91 -3.82 27.22
N GLY A 7 -31.92 -4.71 27.14
CA GLY A 7 -30.57 -4.35 26.71
C GLY A 7 -30.67 -3.64 25.36
N ILE A 8 -30.24 -2.38 25.32
CA ILE A 8 -30.07 -1.64 24.07
C ILE A 8 -29.12 -2.49 23.24
N ARG A 9 -29.57 -2.97 22.07
CA ARG A 9 -28.68 -3.69 21.15
C ARG A 9 -27.48 -2.80 20.91
N LEU A 10 -26.28 -3.26 21.27
CA LEU A 10 -25.04 -2.67 20.77
C LEU A 10 -25.23 -2.56 19.26
N TRP A 11 -25.14 -1.34 18.73
CA TRP A 11 -25.25 -1.13 17.30
C TRP A 11 -24.19 -1.99 16.61
N ASP A 12 -24.59 -2.83 15.65
CA ASP A 12 -23.67 -3.71 14.92
C ASP A 12 -22.48 -2.93 14.31
N GLY A 13 -22.69 -1.64 14.02
CA GLY A 13 -21.62 -0.75 13.57
C GLY A 13 -20.47 -0.57 14.58
N GLN A 14 -20.76 -0.59 15.88
CA GLN A 14 -19.78 -0.38 16.94
C GLN A 14 -18.83 -1.58 17.10
N LEU A 15 -19.36 -2.81 17.03
CA LEU A 15 -18.55 -4.03 17.08
C LEU A 15 -17.57 -4.11 15.91
N VAL A 16 -18.01 -3.73 14.71
CA VAL A 16 -17.15 -3.70 13.53
C VAL A 16 -16.02 -2.67 13.67
N ASP A 17 -16.31 -1.50 14.23
CA ASP A 17 -15.29 -0.48 14.48
C ASP A 17 -14.26 -0.94 15.52
N ASP A 18 -14.70 -1.64 16.56
CA ASP A 18 -13.83 -2.23 17.60
C ASP A 18 -12.87 -3.29 17.00
N VAL A 19 -13.35 -4.13 16.09
CA VAL A 19 -12.51 -5.12 15.39
C VAL A 19 -11.44 -4.44 14.55
N ILE A 20 -11.81 -3.44 13.75
CA ILE A 20 -10.85 -2.71 12.89
C ILE A 20 -9.84 -1.94 13.75
N PHE A 21 -10.30 -1.35 14.85
CA PHE A 21 -9.44 -0.66 15.80
C PHE A 21 -8.43 -1.62 16.44
N SER A 22 -8.86 -2.81 16.88
CA SER A 22 -7.98 -3.86 17.42
C SER A 22 -6.93 -4.31 16.39
N LEU A 23 -7.32 -4.49 15.12
CA LEU A 23 -6.38 -4.79 14.03
C LEU A 23 -5.37 -3.66 13.81
N LEU A 24 -5.81 -2.40 13.81
CA LEU A 24 -4.92 -1.26 13.64
C LEU A 24 -3.95 -1.12 14.80
N LEU A 25 -4.44 -1.29 16.03
CA LEU A 25 -3.64 -1.21 17.26
C LEU A 25 -2.62 -2.33 17.33
N SER A 26 -3.00 -3.57 17.03
CA SER A 26 -2.07 -4.70 16.96
C SER A 26 -0.98 -4.48 15.91
N LEU A 27 -1.33 -3.93 14.74
CA LEU A 27 -0.37 -3.56 13.71
C LEU A 27 0.58 -2.44 14.16
N LEU A 28 0.06 -1.43 14.85
CA LEU A 28 0.87 -0.33 15.40
C LEU A 28 1.84 -0.81 16.48
N ILE A 29 1.40 -1.71 17.37
CA ILE A 29 2.27 -2.33 18.38
C ILE A 29 3.36 -3.16 17.71
N ALA A 30 3.01 -4.01 16.74
CA ALA A 30 3.98 -4.79 15.98
C ALA A 30 5.01 -3.87 15.29
N PHE A 31 4.55 -2.77 14.69
CA PHE A 31 5.43 -1.76 14.09
C PHE A 31 6.36 -1.13 15.13
N ALA A 32 5.84 -0.72 16.29
CA ALA A 32 6.66 -0.13 17.36
C ALA A 32 7.75 -1.09 17.88
N ILE A 33 7.42 -2.38 18.06
CA ILE A 33 8.37 -3.41 18.50
C ILE A 33 9.49 -3.58 17.45
N ILE A 34 9.10 -3.73 16.17
CA ILE A 34 10.06 -3.94 15.08
C ILE A 34 10.91 -2.70 14.83
N PHE A 35 10.32 -1.51 14.93
CA PHE A 35 11.01 -0.23 14.87
C PHE A 35 12.08 -0.12 15.96
N ARG A 36 11.75 -0.46 17.21
CA ARG A 36 12.70 -0.43 18.33
C ARG A 36 13.83 -1.44 18.13
N SER A 37 13.52 -2.64 17.68
CA SER A 37 14.53 -3.69 17.45
C SER A 37 15.44 -3.39 16.26
N ASN A 38 14.95 -2.68 15.23
CA ASN A 38 15.64 -2.47 13.96
C ASN A 38 15.84 -0.98 13.61
N PHE A 39 16.03 -0.12 14.61
CA PHE A 39 16.13 1.33 14.43
C PHE A 39 17.20 1.75 13.40
N GLN A 40 18.34 1.07 13.38
CA GLN A 40 19.40 1.35 12.39
C GLN A 40 18.93 1.10 10.95
N HIS A 41 18.18 0.02 10.72
CA HIS A 41 17.61 -0.30 9.40
C HIS A 41 16.55 0.73 8.99
N PHE A 42 15.78 1.24 9.95
CA PHE A 42 14.81 2.29 9.70
C PHE A 42 15.47 3.59 9.26
N VAL A 43 16.49 4.05 9.99
CA VAL A 43 17.23 5.28 9.63
C VAL A 43 17.89 5.11 8.26
N LYS A 44 18.44 3.92 7.97
CA LYS A 44 18.99 3.59 6.66
C LYS A 44 17.92 3.65 5.57
N MET A 45 16.72 3.12 5.82
CA MET A 45 15.59 3.18 4.89
C MET A 45 15.17 4.63 4.58
N LEU A 46 15.03 5.49 5.59
CA LEU A 46 14.69 6.90 5.37
C LEU A 46 15.80 7.66 4.62
N LYS A 47 17.07 7.41 4.98
CA LYS A 47 18.21 7.95 4.24
C LYS A 47 18.22 7.47 2.80
N ASP A 48 17.92 6.20 2.56
CA ASP A 48 17.82 5.62 1.23
C ASP A 48 16.69 6.29 0.44
N VAL A 49 15.59 6.75 1.05
CA VAL A 49 14.52 7.50 0.35
C VAL A 49 15.00 8.90 -0.05
N VAL A 50 15.62 9.65 0.85
CA VAL A 50 16.04 11.04 0.61
C VAL A 50 17.30 11.12 -0.27
N TYR A 51 18.31 10.32 0.04
CA TYR A 51 19.62 10.37 -0.59
C TYR A 51 19.83 9.20 -1.53
N LEU A 52 20.06 9.50 -2.81
CA LEU A 52 20.55 8.54 -3.79
C LEU A 52 22.08 8.48 -3.70
N LYS A 53 22.60 7.69 -2.75
CA LYS A 53 24.03 7.44 -2.63
C LYS A 53 24.40 6.18 -3.44
N GLU A 54 24.99 6.38 -4.62
CA GLU A 54 25.40 5.26 -5.51
C GLU A 54 26.56 4.43 -4.93
N ARG A 55 27.43 5.02 -4.09
CA ARG A 55 28.55 4.30 -3.46
C ARG A 55 28.06 3.52 -2.24
N GLN A 56 27.96 2.20 -2.40
CA GLN A 56 27.81 1.26 -1.28
C GLN A 56 29.14 1.22 -0.52
N ASN A 57 29.09 1.46 0.80
CA ASN A 57 30.26 1.20 1.65
C ASN A 57 30.34 -0.32 1.87
N LEU A 58 31.52 -0.93 1.68
CA LEU A 58 31.77 -2.37 1.90
C LEU A 58 31.37 -2.86 3.31
N PHE A 59 31.32 -1.97 4.30
CA PHE A 59 30.89 -2.28 5.68
C PHE A 59 29.37 -2.41 5.89
N ASP A 60 28.57 -2.09 4.87
CA ASP A 60 27.12 -2.02 4.98
C ASP A 60 26.42 -3.35 4.61
N GLU A 61 27.22 -4.35 4.17
CA GLU A 61 26.81 -5.68 3.70
C GLU A 61 26.63 -6.70 4.83
N THR A 62 27.32 -6.52 5.97
CA THR A 62 27.32 -7.44 7.12
C THR A 62 25.98 -7.49 7.88
N ILE A 63 25.06 -6.56 7.58
CA ILE A 63 23.72 -6.44 8.21
C ILE A 63 22.62 -7.11 7.35
N GLY A 64 23.00 -7.97 6.40
CA GLY A 64 22.12 -8.45 5.32
C GLY A 64 21.01 -9.43 5.72
N LYS A 65 21.18 -10.22 6.79
CA LYS A 65 20.20 -11.28 7.16
C LYS A 65 19.00 -10.75 7.96
N SER A 66 19.22 -9.83 8.91
CA SER A 66 18.15 -9.19 9.70
C SER A 66 17.33 -8.18 8.87
N GLY A 67 17.98 -7.50 7.91
CA GLY A 67 17.34 -6.46 7.10
C GLY A 67 16.22 -6.98 6.17
N SER A 68 16.22 -8.26 5.80
CA SER A 68 15.16 -8.81 4.95
C SER A 68 13.83 -8.96 5.69
N PHE A 69 13.86 -9.35 6.97
CA PHE A 69 12.65 -9.46 7.79
C PHE A 69 12.01 -8.08 7.97
N PHE A 70 12.81 -7.08 8.38
CA PHE A 70 12.35 -5.70 8.51
C PHE A 70 11.69 -5.19 7.23
N ARG A 71 12.35 -5.38 6.08
CA ARG A 71 11.83 -4.94 4.78
C ARG A 71 10.50 -5.61 4.42
N ASN A 72 10.41 -6.92 4.63
CA ASN A 72 9.18 -7.68 4.34
C ASN A 72 8.04 -7.23 5.26
N PHE A 73 8.32 -7.00 6.55
CA PHE A 73 7.35 -6.47 7.49
C PHE A 73 6.85 -5.08 7.08
N MET A 74 7.74 -4.16 6.70
CA MET A 74 7.34 -2.83 6.22
C MET A 74 6.42 -2.89 5.00
N THR A 75 6.68 -3.81 4.05
CA THR A 75 5.80 -4.01 2.89
C THR A 75 4.46 -4.65 3.27
N PHE A 76 4.48 -5.65 4.17
CA PHE A 76 3.27 -6.29 4.68
C PHE A 76 2.35 -5.26 5.35
N GLN A 77 2.91 -4.46 6.26
CA GLN A 77 2.19 -3.42 6.98
C GLN A 77 1.59 -2.37 6.02
N ALA A 78 2.33 -1.95 5.00
CA ALA A 78 1.82 -1.00 4.00
C ALA A 78 0.59 -1.56 3.27
N LEU A 79 0.65 -2.82 2.81
CA LEU A 79 -0.46 -3.48 2.12
C LEU A 79 -1.67 -3.70 3.05
N PHE A 80 -1.42 -4.05 4.31
CA PHE A 80 -2.47 -4.25 5.30
C PHE A 80 -3.18 -2.94 5.64
N LEU A 81 -2.44 -1.84 5.82
CA LEU A 81 -3.02 -0.50 5.99
C LEU A 81 -3.83 -0.04 4.78
N CYS A 82 -3.37 -0.33 3.56
CA CYS A 82 -4.17 -0.06 2.36
C CYS A 82 -5.48 -0.86 2.35
N SER A 83 -5.45 -2.11 2.81
CA SER A 83 -6.62 -2.97 2.85
C SER A 83 -7.66 -2.41 3.82
N ILE A 84 -7.21 -2.00 5.02
CA ILE A 84 -8.06 -1.31 6.01
C ILE A 84 -8.60 0.01 5.44
N ALA A 85 -7.76 0.81 4.78
CA ALA A 85 -8.18 2.08 4.17
C ALA A 85 -9.28 1.86 3.13
N LEU A 86 -9.09 0.94 2.19
CA LEU A 86 -10.06 0.64 1.14
C LEU A 86 -11.37 0.11 1.73
N PHE A 87 -11.29 -0.77 2.73
CA PHE A 87 -12.46 -1.26 3.44
C PHE A 87 -13.22 -0.12 4.15
N ALA A 88 -12.51 0.73 4.89
CA ALA A 88 -13.11 1.88 5.58
C ALA A 88 -13.78 2.86 4.60
N ILE A 89 -13.18 3.07 3.43
CA ILE A 89 -13.77 3.91 2.37
C ILE A 89 -15.02 3.25 1.77
N ALA A 90 -14.98 1.95 1.49
CA ALA A 90 -16.14 1.21 0.96
C ALA A 90 -17.32 1.26 1.94
N ARG A 91 -17.03 1.12 3.25
CA ARG A 91 -18.03 1.27 4.31
C ARG A 91 -18.56 2.71 4.40
N ALA A 92 -17.68 3.71 4.38
CA ALA A 92 -18.08 5.13 4.42
C ALA A 92 -18.99 5.54 3.25
N LYS A 93 -18.86 4.88 2.10
CA LYS A 93 -19.75 5.09 0.93
C LYS A 93 -21.06 4.30 0.99
N GLY A 94 -21.28 3.51 2.03
CA GLY A 94 -22.50 2.73 2.20
C GLY A 94 -22.55 1.44 1.38
N MET A 95 -21.44 1.01 0.76
CA MET A 95 -21.41 -0.21 -0.05
C MET A 95 -21.52 -1.48 0.80
N VAL A 96 -21.26 -1.37 2.11
CA VAL A 96 -21.05 -2.49 3.03
C VAL A 96 -21.73 -2.16 4.36
N ASN A 97 -23.07 -2.18 4.40
CA ASN A 97 -23.82 -1.62 5.53
C ASN A 97 -24.32 -2.64 6.58
N HIS A 98 -24.17 -3.94 6.39
CA HIS A 98 -24.68 -4.95 7.34
C HIS A 98 -23.82 -6.23 7.36
N LEU A 99 -22.51 -6.08 7.60
CA LEU A 99 -21.62 -7.23 7.73
C LEU A 99 -21.44 -7.62 9.20
N GLY A 100 -21.49 -8.93 9.48
CA GLY A 100 -21.05 -9.44 10.78
C GLY A 100 -19.54 -9.30 10.96
N GLU A 101 -19.06 -9.43 12.20
CA GLU A 101 -17.63 -9.32 12.55
C GLU A 101 -16.74 -10.24 11.70
N LYS A 102 -17.20 -11.48 11.47
CA LYS A 102 -16.48 -12.47 10.66
C LYS A 102 -16.39 -12.04 9.20
N ASP A 103 -17.47 -11.48 8.67
CA ASP A 103 -17.53 -11.07 7.26
C ASP A 103 -16.63 -9.86 7.00
N VAL A 104 -16.48 -8.97 7.98
CA VAL A 104 -15.52 -7.85 7.93
C VAL A 104 -14.10 -8.36 7.85
N LEU A 105 -13.73 -9.32 8.69
CA LEU A 105 -12.39 -9.94 8.65
C LEU A 105 -12.15 -10.62 7.31
N PHE A 106 -13.13 -11.39 6.80
CA PHE A 106 -13.03 -12.00 5.48
C PHE A 106 -12.90 -10.95 4.37
N ALA A 107 -13.66 -9.85 4.41
CA ALA A 107 -13.56 -8.79 3.42
C ALA A 107 -12.18 -8.13 3.43
N ILE A 108 -11.65 -7.78 4.60
CA ILE A 108 -10.30 -7.21 4.73
C ILE A 108 -9.24 -8.20 4.24
N LEU A 109 -9.39 -9.49 4.57
CA LEU A 109 -8.48 -10.54 4.10
C LEU A 109 -8.53 -10.72 2.58
N ILE A 110 -9.72 -10.68 1.96
CA ILE A 110 -9.86 -10.76 0.50
C ILE A 110 -9.19 -9.56 -0.17
N ILE A 111 -9.47 -8.34 0.31
CA ILE A 111 -8.84 -7.11 -0.20
C ILE A 111 -7.31 -7.21 -0.07
N PHE A 112 -6.82 -7.67 1.09
CA PHE A 112 -5.40 -7.88 1.33
C PHE A 112 -4.80 -8.92 0.39
N SER A 113 -5.45 -10.07 0.19
CA SER A 113 -5.00 -11.11 -0.72
C SER A 113 -4.92 -10.61 -2.16
N VAL A 114 -5.91 -9.85 -2.62
CA VAL A 114 -5.90 -9.24 -3.96
C VAL A 114 -4.74 -8.24 -4.09
N LEU A 115 -4.56 -7.34 -3.13
CA LEU A 115 -3.45 -6.38 -3.13
C LEU A 115 -2.08 -7.06 -3.06
N PHE A 116 -1.97 -8.13 -2.28
CA PHE A 116 -0.75 -8.91 -2.16
C PHE A 116 -0.41 -9.61 -3.48
N LEU A 117 -1.37 -10.28 -4.11
CA LEU A 117 -1.18 -10.89 -5.43
C LEU A 117 -0.78 -9.86 -6.48
N PHE A 118 -1.45 -8.71 -6.49
CA PHE A 118 -1.11 -7.59 -7.37
C PHE A 118 0.33 -7.10 -7.14
N TYR A 119 0.73 -6.95 -5.88
CA TYR A 119 2.11 -6.59 -5.52
C TYR A 119 3.13 -7.63 -6.00
N GLN A 120 2.83 -8.93 -5.85
CA GLN A 120 3.70 -10.01 -6.31
C GLN A 120 3.85 -10.02 -7.84
N PHE A 121 2.75 -9.85 -8.57
CA PHE A 121 2.76 -9.71 -10.02
C PHE A 121 3.62 -8.51 -10.47
N LYS A 122 3.51 -7.39 -9.75
CA LYS A 122 4.33 -6.20 -9.99
C LYS A 122 5.82 -6.46 -9.74
N GLN A 123 6.15 -7.13 -8.64
CA GLN A 123 7.53 -7.53 -8.34
C GLN A 123 8.11 -8.49 -9.38
N LEU A 124 7.30 -9.43 -9.90
CA LEU A 124 7.70 -10.33 -10.96
C LEU A 124 8.00 -9.55 -12.25
N SER A 125 7.14 -8.62 -12.62
CA SER A 125 7.35 -7.75 -13.79
C SER A 125 8.65 -6.95 -13.67
N TYR A 126 8.92 -6.37 -12.50
CA TYR A 126 10.19 -5.66 -12.25
C TYR A 126 11.40 -6.57 -12.30
N TYR A 127 11.29 -7.81 -11.82
CA TYR A 127 12.36 -8.79 -11.90
C TYR A 127 12.67 -9.17 -13.35
N LEU A 128 11.65 -9.43 -14.17
CA LEU A 128 11.84 -9.74 -15.59
C LEU A 128 12.50 -8.57 -16.35
N LEU A 129 12.00 -7.35 -16.14
CA LEU A 129 12.59 -6.15 -16.76
C LEU A 129 14.04 -5.92 -16.30
N GLY A 130 14.30 -6.10 -15.00
CA GLY A 130 15.63 -5.98 -14.42
C GLY A 130 16.60 -7.04 -14.95
N PHE A 131 16.13 -8.28 -15.14
CA PHE A 131 16.92 -9.38 -15.67
C PHE A 131 17.32 -9.17 -17.14
N VAL A 132 16.42 -8.64 -17.96
CA VAL A 132 16.65 -8.48 -19.42
C VAL A 132 17.53 -7.26 -19.74
N PHE A 133 17.30 -6.12 -19.08
CA PHE A 133 17.89 -4.84 -19.51
C PHE A 133 18.91 -4.24 -18.53
N SER A 134 19.07 -4.80 -17.33
CA SER A 134 19.82 -4.19 -16.25
C SER A 134 20.93 -5.10 -15.70
N PRO A 135 22.14 -4.57 -15.43
CA PRO A 135 23.12 -5.33 -14.69
C PRO A 135 22.62 -5.62 -13.27
N PRO A 136 22.92 -6.80 -12.71
CA PRO A 136 22.30 -7.30 -11.46
C PRO A 136 22.52 -6.37 -10.27
N ASP A 137 23.64 -5.64 -10.21
CA ASP A 137 23.96 -4.74 -9.10
C ASP A 137 23.10 -3.47 -9.12
N LYS A 138 22.85 -2.90 -10.31
CA LYS A 138 21.96 -1.74 -10.46
C LYS A 138 20.52 -2.13 -10.15
N TYR A 139 20.08 -3.31 -10.57
CA TYR A 139 18.75 -3.81 -10.23
C TYR A 139 18.59 -4.07 -8.72
N LYS A 140 19.57 -4.71 -8.07
CA LYS A 140 19.57 -4.89 -6.61
C LYS A 140 19.50 -3.55 -5.87
N PHE A 141 20.26 -2.55 -6.33
CA PHE A 141 20.24 -1.20 -5.78
C PHE A 141 18.88 -0.50 -5.97
N TRP A 142 18.29 -0.61 -7.17
CA TRP A 142 16.95 -0.10 -7.45
C TRP A 142 15.89 -0.78 -6.59
N LYS A 143 15.92 -2.12 -6.47
CA LYS A 143 15.00 -2.91 -5.64
C LYS A 143 15.10 -2.54 -4.15
N LYS A 144 16.30 -2.23 -3.66
CA LYS A 144 16.50 -1.72 -2.29
C LYS A 144 15.80 -0.36 -2.11
N ASN A 145 16.02 0.58 -3.04
CA ASN A 145 15.38 1.90 -3.01
C ASN A 145 13.85 1.81 -3.14
N TYR A 146 13.34 0.93 -4.01
CA TYR A 146 11.90 0.70 -4.18
C TYR A 146 11.25 0.25 -2.88
N ASN A 147 11.84 -0.74 -2.20
CA ASN A 147 11.31 -1.22 -0.92
C ASN A 147 11.40 -0.15 0.17
N ALA A 148 12.42 0.71 0.15
CA ALA A 148 12.52 1.82 1.08
C ALA A 148 11.41 2.85 0.86
N ILE A 149 11.08 3.16 -0.39
CA ILE A 149 9.94 4.02 -0.72
C ILE A 149 8.63 3.38 -0.26
N MET A 150 8.39 2.10 -0.58
CA MET A 150 7.19 1.39 -0.16
C MET A 150 7.02 1.37 1.37
N GLY A 151 8.10 1.13 2.12
CA GLY A 151 8.08 1.19 3.58
C GLY A 151 7.81 2.60 4.11
N SER A 152 8.39 3.64 3.48
CA SER A 152 8.12 5.04 3.84
C SER A 152 6.67 5.44 3.60
N TRP A 153 6.09 5.01 2.49
CA TRP A 153 4.69 5.24 2.17
C TRP A 153 3.76 4.51 3.15
N GLY A 154 4.06 3.25 3.50
CA GLY A 154 3.31 2.51 4.51
C GLY A 154 3.24 3.22 5.87
N MET A 155 4.29 3.95 6.27
CA MET A 155 4.25 4.76 7.48
C MET A 155 3.36 6.00 7.35
N LEU A 156 3.45 6.70 6.22
CA LEU A 156 2.62 7.87 5.96
C LEU A 156 1.13 7.52 5.96
N LEU A 157 0.78 6.30 5.54
CA LEU A 157 -0.59 5.80 5.51
C LEU A 157 -1.25 5.64 6.88
N TYR A 158 -0.50 5.58 7.99
CA TYR A 158 -1.13 5.57 9.31
C TYR A 158 -1.98 6.82 9.55
N ILE A 159 -1.53 7.99 9.07
CA ILE A 159 -2.23 9.27 9.26
C ILE A 159 -3.64 9.24 8.65
N PRO A 160 -3.83 8.96 7.33
CA PRO A 160 -5.16 8.90 6.75
C PRO A 160 -6.01 7.74 7.30
N VAL A 161 -5.41 6.59 7.61
CA VAL A 161 -6.16 5.42 8.09
C VAL A 161 -6.73 5.66 9.49
N VAL A 162 -5.91 6.18 10.41
CA VAL A 162 -6.36 6.55 11.76
C VAL A 162 -7.42 7.63 11.68
N TRP A 163 -7.22 8.65 10.84
CA TRP A 163 -8.23 9.71 10.63
C TRP A 163 -9.56 9.13 10.14
N LEU A 164 -9.54 8.25 9.13
CA LEU A 164 -10.74 7.58 8.59
C LEU A 164 -11.54 6.85 9.67
N MET A 165 -10.87 6.23 10.63
CA MET A 165 -11.52 5.46 11.69
C MET A 165 -12.09 6.33 12.81
N PHE A 166 -11.39 7.40 13.22
CA PHE A 166 -11.79 8.19 14.39
C PHE A 166 -12.63 9.42 14.07
N VAL A 167 -12.53 9.97 12.85
CA VAL A 167 -13.20 11.22 12.47
C VAL A 167 -14.24 10.92 11.40
N GLY A 168 -15.32 10.25 11.81
CA GLY A 168 -16.43 9.84 10.93
C GLY A 168 -17.22 11.00 10.32
N SER A 169 -17.03 12.24 10.78
CA SER A 169 -17.75 13.42 10.28
C SER A 169 -17.22 13.99 8.97
N LYS A 170 -15.94 13.73 8.62
CA LYS A 170 -15.30 14.26 7.40
C LYS A 170 -14.47 13.18 6.70
N THR A 171 -15.14 12.21 6.10
CA THR A 171 -14.49 11.08 5.38
C THR A 171 -13.78 11.50 4.10
N LEU A 172 -14.15 12.63 3.48
CA LEU A 172 -13.52 13.13 2.24
C LEU A 172 -12.06 13.56 2.44
N ALA A 173 -11.75 14.26 3.54
CA ALA A 173 -10.41 14.80 3.77
C ALA A 173 -9.32 13.70 3.84
N PRO A 174 -9.47 12.62 4.62
CA PRO A 174 -8.45 11.56 4.66
C PRO A 174 -8.43 10.71 3.38
N VAL A 175 -9.53 10.62 2.61
CA VAL A 175 -9.51 10.02 1.26
C VAL A 175 -8.64 10.83 0.31
N ILE A 176 -8.80 12.16 0.30
CA ILE A 176 -7.95 13.04 -0.51
C ILE A 176 -6.48 12.91 -0.08
N LEU A 177 -6.21 12.87 1.23
CA LEU A 177 -4.86 12.66 1.76
C LEU A 177 -4.27 11.31 1.30
N PHE A 178 -5.06 10.23 1.36
CA PHE A 178 -4.66 8.91 0.89
C PHE A 178 -4.28 8.92 -0.59
N CYS A 179 -5.09 9.57 -1.44
CA CYS A 179 -4.80 9.75 -2.86
C CYS A 179 -3.52 10.57 -3.08
N ILE A 180 -3.33 11.68 -2.37
CA ILE A 180 -2.12 12.51 -2.47
C ILE A 180 -0.87 11.70 -2.13
N PHE A 181 -0.87 10.95 -1.02
CA PHE A 181 0.26 10.12 -0.63
C PHE A 181 0.55 9.01 -1.64
N TYR A 182 -0.49 8.42 -2.24
CA TYR A 182 -0.32 7.46 -3.32
C TYR A 182 0.39 8.07 -4.54
N PHE A 183 -0.08 9.23 -5.03
CA PHE A 183 0.54 9.91 -6.17
C PHE A 183 1.97 10.36 -5.87
N LEU A 184 2.23 10.95 -4.70
CA LEU A 184 3.57 11.36 -4.29
C LEU A 184 4.53 10.17 -4.27
N CYS A 185 4.11 9.03 -3.71
CA CYS A 185 4.90 7.80 -3.70
C CYS A 185 5.28 7.36 -5.13
N ARG A 186 4.33 7.41 -6.06
CA ARG A 186 4.57 7.09 -7.48
C ARG A 186 5.57 8.02 -8.15
N PHE A 187 5.42 9.33 -7.98
CA PHE A 187 6.38 10.29 -8.52
C PHE A 187 7.80 10.06 -8.00
N VAL A 188 7.95 9.74 -6.70
CA VAL A 188 9.25 9.44 -6.11
C VAL A 188 9.86 8.17 -6.73
N ILE A 189 9.08 7.11 -6.94
CA ILE A 189 9.56 5.88 -7.61
C ILE A 189 10.01 6.18 -9.04
N ILE A 190 9.23 6.93 -9.81
CA ILE A 190 9.56 7.30 -11.20
C ILE A 190 10.85 8.13 -11.24
N TYR A 191 10.93 9.19 -10.43
CA TYR A 191 12.11 10.05 -10.36
C TYR A 191 13.39 9.25 -10.05
N LYS A 192 13.33 8.36 -9.06
CA LYS A 192 14.48 7.51 -8.72
C LYS A 192 14.83 6.51 -9.81
N THR A 193 13.83 5.93 -10.46
CA THR A 193 14.05 4.99 -11.57
C THR A 193 14.78 5.67 -12.72
N ILE A 194 14.34 6.88 -13.12
CA ILE A 194 15.01 7.68 -14.15
C ILE A 194 16.45 7.96 -13.71
N ARG A 195 16.65 8.49 -12.49
CA ARG A 195 17.99 8.86 -12.02
C ARG A 195 18.98 7.69 -11.95
N ILE A 196 18.53 6.48 -11.62
CA ILE A 196 19.40 5.28 -11.54
C ILE A 196 19.76 4.73 -12.94
N PHE A 197 18.84 4.79 -13.90
CA PHE A 197 19.02 4.14 -15.20
C PHE A 197 19.42 5.08 -16.34
N HIS A 198 19.28 6.40 -16.20
CA HIS A 198 19.53 7.39 -17.26
C HIS A 198 20.98 7.41 -17.79
N LYS A 199 21.97 6.93 -17.03
CA LYS A 199 23.40 7.06 -17.40
C LYS A 199 23.84 6.13 -18.55
N ASN A 200 23.03 5.15 -18.96
CA ASN A 200 23.38 4.18 -20.00
C ASN A 200 22.35 4.21 -21.16
N ASN A 201 22.78 4.07 -22.41
CA ASN A 201 21.88 4.03 -23.58
C ASN A 201 20.81 2.93 -23.50
N VAL A 202 21.18 1.73 -23.00
CA VAL A 202 20.22 0.63 -22.73
C VAL A 202 19.23 0.98 -21.60
N GLY A 203 19.63 1.88 -20.71
CA GLY A 203 18.79 2.39 -19.62
C GLY A 203 17.63 3.25 -20.10
N PHE A 204 17.75 3.94 -21.24
CA PHE A 204 16.62 4.67 -21.85
C PHE A 204 15.52 3.71 -22.32
N LEU A 205 15.89 2.58 -22.94
CA LEU A 205 14.93 1.54 -23.33
C LEU A 205 14.24 0.95 -22.09
N TYR A 206 14.99 0.65 -21.03
CA TYR A 206 14.42 0.20 -19.77
C TYR A 206 13.44 1.22 -19.16
N ILE A 207 13.80 2.51 -19.14
CA ILE A 207 12.93 3.58 -18.61
C ILE A 207 11.64 3.69 -19.42
N SER A 208 11.74 3.67 -20.75
CA SER A 208 10.57 3.72 -21.64
C SER A 208 9.64 2.52 -21.42
N LEU A 209 10.21 1.30 -21.38
CA LEU A 209 9.46 0.07 -21.15
C LEU A 209 8.85 0.00 -19.75
N TYR A 210 9.57 0.49 -18.74
CA TYR A 210 9.09 0.62 -17.36
C TYR A 210 7.89 1.55 -17.28
N LEU A 211 8.00 2.76 -17.85
CA LEU A 211 6.95 3.78 -17.81
C LEU A 211 5.69 3.28 -18.52
N CYS A 212 5.83 2.69 -19.71
CA CYS A 212 4.68 2.20 -20.44
C CYS A 212 4.01 1.01 -19.75
N THR A 213 4.78 0.03 -19.27
CA THR A 213 4.22 -1.20 -18.72
C THR A 213 3.64 -1.01 -17.31
N GLN A 214 4.26 -0.18 -16.46
CA GLN A 214 3.91 -0.13 -15.04
C GLN A 214 3.29 1.17 -14.54
N GLU A 215 3.32 2.24 -15.33
CA GLU A 215 2.68 3.50 -14.95
C GLU A 215 1.56 3.87 -15.94
N ILE A 216 1.80 3.77 -17.27
CA ILE A 216 0.80 4.14 -18.29
C ILE A 216 -0.25 3.05 -18.48
N LEU A 217 0.16 1.79 -18.71
CA LEU A 217 -0.77 0.69 -18.99
C LEU A 217 -1.82 0.49 -17.88
N PRO A 218 -1.47 0.53 -16.57
CA PRO A 218 -2.48 0.40 -15.51
C PRO A 218 -3.47 1.57 -15.47
N LEU A 219 -3.05 2.78 -15.84
CA LEU A 219 -3.95 3.95 -15.91
C LEU A 219 -4.93 3.82 -17.08
N ILE A 220 -4.46 3.35 -18.24
CA ILE A 220 -5.32 3.08 -19.41
C ILE A 220 -6.31 1.98 -19.07
N PHE A 221 -5.85 0.88 -18.45
CA PHE A 221 -6.74 -0.23 -18.05
C PHE A 221 -7.81 0.23 -17.05
N LEU A 222 -7.46 1.12 -16.12
CA LEU A 222 -8.41 1.69 -15.17
C LEU A 222 -9.42 2.59 -15.90
N TYR A 223 -8.98 3.46 -16.80
CA TYR A 223 -9.85 4.33 -17.60
C TYR A 223 -10.84 3.55 -18.44
N GLU A 224 -10.37 2.56 -19.21
CA GLU A 224 -11.23 1.69 -20.02
C GLU A 224 -12.17 0.85 -19.16
N GLY A 225 -11.68 0.34 -18.02
CA GLY A 225 -12.50 -0.39 -17.06
C GLY A 225 -13.64 0.47 -16.48
N MET A 226 -13.38 1.75 -16.21
CA MET A 226 -14.40 2.69 -15.73
C MET A 226 -15.45 3.00 -16.80
N ILE A 227 -15.05 3.18 -18.06
CA ILE A 227 -15.99 3.37 -19.18
C ILE A 227 -16.86 2.13 -19.36
N PHE A 228 -16.24 0.94 -19.35
CA PHE A 228 -16.96 -0.32 -19.45
C PHE A 228 -18.00 -0.48 -18.34
N LEU A 229 -17.61 -0.18 -17.09
CA LEU A 229 -18.54 -0.21 -15.95
C LEU A 229 -19.65 0.83 -16.09
N TYR A 230 -19.33 2.05 -16.51
CA TYR A 230 -20.33 3.10 -16.73
C TYR A 230 -21.37 2.68 -17.77
N ASN A 231 -20.92 2.20 -18.92
CA ASN A 231 -21.81 1.74 -19.99
C ASN A 231 -22.63 0.51 -19.56
N PHE A 232 -22.03 -0.40 -18.79
CA PHE A 232 -22.73 -1.56 -18.24
C PHE A 232 -23.82 -1.15 -17.26
N ILE A 233 -23.54 -0.19 -16.38
CA ILE A 233 -24.54 0.36 -15.44
C ILE A 233 -25.65 1.07 -16.23
N GLU A 234 -25.31 1.95 -17.17
CA GLU A 234 -26.29 2.69 -17.97
C GLU A 234 -27.20 1.74 -18.77
N THR A 235 -26.63 0.73 -19.42
CA THR A 235 -27.42 -0.29 -20.10
C THR A 235 -28.27 -1.08 -19.12
N SER A 236 -27.75 -1.54 -17.98
CA SER A 236 -28.54 -2.27 -16.97
C SER A 236 -29.69 -1.45 -16.37
N THR A 237 -29.56 -0.13 -16.29
CA THR A 237 -30.64 0.77 -15.85
C THR A 237 -31.70 1.04 -16.92
N LEU A 238 -31.41 0.79 -18.20
CA LEU A 238 -32.39 0.95 -19.30
C LEU A 238 -33.28 -0.29 -19.49
N TRP A 239 -32.92 -1.45 -18.92
CA TRP A 239 -33.71 -2.69 -18.96
C TRP A 239 -34.63 -2.88 -17.74
N HIS A 240 -34.71 -1.88 -16.86
CA HIS A 240 -35.67 -1.78 -15.76
C HIS A 240 -36.59 -0.57 -15.96
#